data_AF-A0A2D8CT85-F1
#
_entry.id   AF-A0A2D8CT85-F1
#
_cell.length_a   1.000
_cell.length_b   1.000
_cell.length_c   1.000
_cell.angle_alpha   90.00
_cell.angle_beta   90.00
_cell.angle_gamma   90.00
#
_symmetry.space_group_name_H-M   'P 1'
#
loop_
_entity.id
_entity.type
_entity.pdbx_description
1 polymer ?
#
loop_
_entity_poly.entity_id
_entity_poly.type
_entity_poly.pdbx_seq_one_letter_code
_entity_poly.pdbx_strand_id
1 'polypeptide(L)'
;MNEIKLEIKNISKGFGEIYNREDILEDFDLKVMSAELLVLVGPSGCGKSTFVNLIAGFDKVDTGSIIMNGKEINKPGNDRMVVFQETALIPWQTTIDNITFGPLIRGEDKSTITKDAETLLEKVGLI
;
A
#
# COMPACT_ATOMS: atom_id res chain seq x y z
N MET A 1 5.58 -2.42 -24.92
CA MET A 1 6.72 -2.90 -24.10
C MET A 1 6.29 -2.78 -22.65
N ASN A 2 6.41 -3.83 -21.85
CA ASN A 2 6.00 -3.76 -20.43
C ASN A 2 6.97 -2.85 -19.68
N GLU A 3 6.42 -1.78 -19.10
CA GLU A 3 7.16 -0.82 -18.28
C GLU A 3 7.27 -1.36 -16.84
N ILE A 4 8.39 -1.11 -16.18
CA ILE A 4 8.58 -1.46 -14.76
C ILE A 4 7.72 -0.51 -13.93
N LYS A 5 6.79 -1.07 -13.15
CA LYS A 5 5.88 -0.31 -12.29
C LYS A 5 6.47 -0.08 -10.90
N LEU A 6 7.11 -1.10 -10.35
CA LEU A 6 7.79 -1.12 -9.05
C LEU A 6 9.16 -1.77 -9.21
N GLU A 7 10.20 -1.09 -8.73
CA GLU A 7 11.57 -1.57 -8.70
C GLU A 7 12.11 -1.43 -7.28
N ILE A 8 12.57 -2.54 -6.71
CA ILE A 8 13.18 -2.62 -5.39
C ILE A 8 14.64 -3.00 -5.61
N LYS A 9 15.55 -2.19 -5.05
CA LYS A 9 16.99 -2.31 -5.23
C LYS A 9 17.69 -2.51 -3.91
N ASN A 10 18.20 -3.72 -3.70
CA ASN A 10 19.04 -4.13 -2.58
C ASN A 10 18.55 -3.58 -1.24
N ILE A 11 17.28 -3.80 -0.92
CA ILE A 11 16.70 -3.28 0.31
C ILE A 11 17.00 -4.20 1.48
N SER A 12 17.34 -3.59 2.61
CA SER A 12 17.41 -4.29 3.90
C SER A 12 16.60 -3.54 4.95
N LYS A 13 15.95 -4.28 5.83
CA LYS A 13 15.13 -3.77 6.92
C LYS A 13 15.19 -4.71 8.12
N GLY A 14 15.53 -4.14 9.28
CA GLY A 14 15.44 -4.79 10.57
C GLY A 14 14.77 -3.91 11.61
N PHE A 15 14.42 -4.49 12.75
CA PHE A 15 13.82 -3.79 13.89
C PHE A 15 14.57 -4.12 15.18
N GLY A 16 14.48 -3.20 16.15
CA GLY A 16 15.12 -3.34 17.46
C GLY A 16 16.43 -2.56 17.59
N GLU A 17 16.99 -2.59 18.80
CA GLU A 17 18.25 -1.96 19.14
C GLU A 17 19.44 -2.71 18.54
N ILE A 18 20.59 -2.06 18.35
CA ILE A 18 21.78 -2.63 17.67
C ILE A 18 22.13 -4.06 18.14
N TYR A 19 22.08 -4.32 19.44
CA TYR A 19 22.45 -5.63 20.01
C TYR A 19 21.34 -6.70 19.94
N ASN A 20 20.10 -6.31 19.69
CA ASN A 20 18.92 -7.18 19.60
C ASN A 20 18.16 -6.94 18.29
N ARG A 21 18.86 -6.49 17.24
CA ARG A 21 18.25 -6.17 15.96
C ARG A 21 17.88 -7.47 15.26
N GLU A 22 16.62 -7.58 14.88
CA GLU A 22 16.09 -8.67 14.07
C GLU A 22 15.99 -8.19 12.63
N ASP A 23 16.76 -8.83 11.74
CA ASP A 23 16.71 -8.59 10.31
C ASP A 23 15.49 -9.29 9.70
N ILE A 24 14.67 -8.53 8.99
CA ILE A 24 13.41 -9.00 8.40
C ILE A 24 13.53 -9.15 6.88
N LEU A 25 14.23 -8.21 6.24
CA LEU A 25 14.58 -8.26 4.82
C LEU A 25 16.08 -7.98 4.72
N GLU A 26 16.79 -8.80 3.95
CA GLU A 26 18.23 -8.68 3.70
C GLU A 26 18.47 -8.76 2.20
N ASP A 27 19.15 -7.75 1.64
CA ASP A 27 19.62 -7.68 0.25
C ASP A 27 18.55 -8.11 -0.77
N PHE A 28 17.33 -7.56 -0.60
CA PHE A 28 16.18 -7.96 -1.39
C PHE A 28 16.01 -7.11 -2.65
N ASP A 29 15.90 -7.77 -3.80
CA ASP A 29 15.61 -7.18 -5.11
C ASP A 29 14.30 -7.73 -5.68
N LEU A 30 13.51 -6.84 -6.29
CA LEU A 30 12.27 -7.23 -6.98
C LEU A 30 11.92 -6.23 -8.08
N LYS A 31 11.39 -6.75 -9.19
CA LYS A 31 10.76 -5.93 -10.24
C LYS A 31 9.36 -6.43 -10.48
N VAL A 32 8.41 -5.50 -10.48
CA VAL A 32 7.02 -5.76 -10.85
C VAL A 32 6.67 -4.90 -12.05
N MET A 33 6.19 -5.55 -13.09
CA MET A 33 5.81 -4.93 -14.35
C MET A 33 4.42 -4.31 -14.24
N SER A 34 4.10 -3.37 -15.13
CA SER A 34 2.75 -2.81 -15.23
C SER A 34 1.74 -3.92 -15.54
N ALA A 35 0.57 -3.86 -14.88
CA ALA A 35 -0.51 -4.85 -14.96
C ALA A 35 -0.13 -6.27 -14.49
N GLU A 36 0.96 -6.43 -13.74
CA GLU A 36 1.33 -7.70 -13.12
C GLU A 36 0.64 -7.90 -11.77
N LEU A 37 0.20 -9.14 -11.51
CA LEU A 37 -0.29 -9.57 -10.20
C LEU A 37 0.82 -10.28 -9.43
N LEU A 38 1.35 -9.63 -8.41
CA LEU A 38 2.31 -10.23 -7.49
C LEU A 38 1.59 -10.83 -6.28
N VAL A 39 1.93 -12.08 -5.95
CA VAL A 39 1.45 -12.76 -4.73
C VAL A 39 2.63 -13.09 -3.83
N LEU A 40 2.61 -12.61 -2.59
CA LEU A 40 3.66 -12.85 -1.60
C LEU A 40 3.23 -13.93 -0.61
N VAL A 41 3.98 -15.04 -0.55
CA VAL A 41 3.64 -16.22 0.29
C VAL A 41 4.81 -16.57 1.20
N GLY A 42 4.51 -16.92 2.45
CA GLY A 42 5.50 -17.37 3.43
C GLY A 42 4.91 -17.51 4.83
N PRO A 43 5.61 -18.15 5.78
CA PRO A 43 5.13 -18.37 7.14
C PRO A 43 4.91 -17.06 7.91
N SER A 44 4.19 -17.10 9.03
CA SER A 44 4.08 -15.94 9.91
C SER A 44 5.47 -15.45 10.34
N GLY A 45 5.67 -14.14 10.40
CA GLY A 45 6.96 -13.53 10.77
C GLY A 45 7.98 -13.36 9.63
N CYS A 46 7.76 -13.93 8.43
CA CYS A 46 8.75 -13.85 7.34
C CYS A 46 8.84 -12.47 6.62
N GLY A 47 8.32 -11.39 7.23
CA GLY A 47 8.46 -10.04 6.67
C GLY A 47 7.43 -9.58 5.63
N LYS A 48 6.36 -10.35 5.35
CA LYS A 48 5.33 -9.94 4.36
C LYS A 48 4.68 -8.59 4.66
N SER A 49 4.21 -8.40 5.89
CA SER A 49 3.56 -7.15 6.30
C SER A 49 4.55 -6.00 6.32
N THR A 50 5.80 -6.26 6.73
CA THR A 50 6.91 -5.30 6.65
C THR A 50 7.12 -4.85 5.21
N PHE A 51 7.20 -5.79 4.27
CA PHE A 51 7.35 -5.50 2.84
C PHE A 51 6.21 -4.64 2.28
N VAL A 52 4.95 -4.97 2.61
CA VAL A 52 3.78 -4.17 2.20
C VAL A 52 3.85 -2.76 2.79
N ASN A 53 4.24 -2.61 4.05
CA ASN A 53 4.38 -1.30 4.70
C ASN A 53 5.49 -0.43 4.08
N LEU A 54 6.60 -1.04 3.67
CA LEU A 54 7.68 -0.35 2.97
C LEU A 54 7.21 0.17 1.61
N ILE A 55 6.50 -0.64 0.81
CA ILE A 55 5.94 -0.20 -0.47
C ILE A 55 4.86 0.87 -0.28
N ALA A 56 4.02 0.74 0.76
CA ALA A 56 3.04 1.76 1.10
C ALA A 56 3.71 3.10 1.49
N GLY A 57 4.97 3.04 1.95
CA GLY A 57 5.73 4.16 2.48
C GLY A 57 5.40 4.46 3.95
N PHE A 58 4.74 3.54 4.66
CA PHE A 58 4.48 3.65 6.10
C PHE A 58 5.72 3.40 6.94
N ASP A 59 6.70 2.69 6.39
CA ASP A 59 8.01 2.46 7.00
C ASP A 59 9.11 2.79 5.99
N LYS A 60 10.34 2.94 6.49
CA LYS A 60 11.54 3.23 5.70
C LYS A 60 12.47 2.03 5.68
N VAL A 61 13.15 1.84 4.55
CA VAL A 61 14.25 0.89 4.44
C VAL A 61 15.46 1.40 5.24
N ASP A 62 16.27 0.48 5.75
CA ASP A 62 17.54 0.84 6.39
C ASP A 62 18.62 1.13 5.33
N THR A 63 18.59 0.36 4.24
CA THR A 63 19.45 0.53 3.06
C THR A 63 18.69 0.20 1.77
N GLY A 64 19.24 0.60 0.63
CA GLY A 64 18.62 0.38 -0.68
C GLY A 64 17.56 1.43 -1.04
N SER A 65 16.73 1.13 -2.05
CA SER A 65 15.66 2.04 -2.50
C SER A 65 14.46 1.28 -3.07
N ILE A 66 13.28 1.90 -2.94
CA ILE A 66 12.03 1.43 -3.54
C ILE A 66 11.53 2.51 -4.49
N ILE A 67 11.33 2.16 -5.76
CA ILE A 67 10.96 3.08 -6.83
C ILE A 67 9.64 2.63 -7.44
N MET A 68 8.63 3.49 -7.44
CA MET A 68 7.35 3.23 -8.12
C MET A 68 7.05 4.36 -9.11
N ASN A 69 6.65 4.01 -10.32
CA ASN A 69 6.42 4.98 -11.42
C ASN A 69 7.61 5.95 -11.62
N GLY A 70 8.84 5.43 -11.53
CA GLY A 70 10.06 6.22 -11.65
C GLY A 70 10.34 7.19 -10.50
N LYS A 71 9.58 7.15 -9.40
CA LYS A 71 9.78 7.99 -8.22
C LYS A 71 10.09 7.13 -7.00
N GLU A 72 11.07 7.56 -6.21
CA GLU A 72 11.42 6.89 -4.96
C GLU A 72 10.32 7.05 -3.91
N ILE A 73 10.01 5.98 -3.21
CA ILE A 73 9.03 5.93 -2.12
C ILE A 73 9.75 6.26 -0.80
N ASN A 74 9.48 7.44 -0.26
CA ASN A 74 10.05 7.91 1.01
C ASN A 74 9.00 8.22 2.09
N LYS A 75 7.71 8.16 1.72
CA LYS A 75 6.55 8.45 2.58
C LYS A 75 5.26 7.88 1.97
N PRO A 76 4.15 7.84 2.72
CA PRO A 76 2.84 7.50 2.16
C PRO A 76 2.40 8.51 1.10
N GLY A 77 1.62 8.04 0.12
CA GLY A 77 1.18 8.82 -1.02
C GLY A 77 -0.20 8.39 -1.50
N ASN A 78 -0.94 9.33 -2.09
CA ASN A 78 -2.27 9.10 -2.64
C ASN A 78 -2.28 8.29 -3.94
N ASP A 79 -1.10 7.96 -4.47
CA ASP A 79 -0.87 7.13 -5.64
C ASP A 79 -0.82 5.62 -5.33
N ARG A 80 -0.97 5.25 -4.05
CA ARG A 80 -0.94 3.87 -3.57
C ARG A 80 -2.10 3.62 -2.62
N MET A 81 -2.87 2.56 -2.87
CA MET A 81 -3.97 2.14 -2.01
C MET A 81 -3.57 0.87 -1.26
N VAL A 82 -3.89 0.82 0.03
CA VAL A 82 -3.63 -0.32 0.91
C VAL A 82 -4.96 -0.81 1.47
N VAL A 83 -5.16 -2.11 1.45
CA VAL A 83 -6.28 -2.78 2.13
C VAL A 83 -5.69 -3.61 3.26
N PHE A 84 -6.17 -3.36 4.47
CA PHE A 84 -5.69 -4.04 5.67
C PHE A 84 -6.43 -5.36 5.88
N GLN A 85 -5.77 -6.31 6.55
CA GLN A 85 -6.38 -7.59 6.93
C GLN A 85 -7.53 -7.38 7.92
N GLU A 86 -7.34 -6.48 8.89
CA GLU A 86 -8.41 -6.02 9.78
C GLU A 86 -9.16 -4.84 9.15
N THR A 87 -10.46 -4.76 9.38
CA THR A 87 -11.31 -3.67 8.84
C THR A 87 -10.88 -2.32 9.41
N ALA A 88 -10.12 -1.56 8.64
CA ALA A 88 -9.76 -0.17 8.95
C ALA A 88 -10.85 0.82 8.51
N LEU A 89 -12.12 0.45 8.73
CA LEU A 89 -13.27 1.32 8.47
C LEU A 89 -13.49 2.29 9.62
N ILE A 90 -14.13 3.41 9.34
CA ILE A 90 -14.60 4.39 10.33
C ILE A 90 -15.94 3.87 10.88
N PRO A 91 -15.97 3.32 12.11
CA PRO A 91 -17.10 2.50 12.56
C PRO A 91 -18.38 3.29 12.88
N TRP A 92 -18.27 4.61 13.06
CA TRP A 92 -19.41 5.50 13.27
C TRP A 92 -19.91 6.14 11.96
N GLN A 93 -19.33 5.78 10.82
CA GLN A 93 -19.75 6.25 9.49
C GLN A 93 -20.53 5.18 8.74
N THR A 94 -21.43 5.59 7.85
CA THR A 94 -22.11 4.66 6.95
C THR A 94 -21.14 4.12 5.88
N THR A 95 -21.55 3.10 5.13
CA THR A 95 -20.73 2.54 4.03
C THR A 95 -20.40 3.61 2.99
N ILE A 96 -21.38 4.44 2.60
CA ILE A 96 -21.16 5.50 1.62
C ILE A 96 -20.24 6.59 2.18
N ASP A 97 -20.37 6.94 3.46
CA ASP A 97 -19.47 7.89 4.11
C ASP A 97 -18.02 7.36 4.12
N ASN A 98 -17.82 6.08 4.44
CA ASN A 98 -16.50 5.44 4.41
C ASN A 98 -15.85 5.49 3.02
N ILE A 99 -16.62 5.24 1.95
CA ILE A 99 -16.13 5.27 0.57
C ILE A 99 -15.79 6.69 0.13
N THR A 100 -16.65 7.66 0.48
CA THR A 100 -16.53 9.05 0.05
C THR A 100 -15.52 9.87 0.87
N PHE A 101 -15.15 9.40 2.07
CA PHE A 101 -14.26 10.10 3.00
C PHE A 101 -12.95 10.60 2.38
N GLY A 102 -12.19 9.70 1.73
CA GLY A 102 -10.90 10.03 1.14
C GLY A 102 -10.99 11.11 0.05
N PRO A 103 -11.83 10.92 -0.99
CA PRO A 103 -12.08 11.93 -2.02
C PRO A 103 -12.56 13.29 -1.45
N LEU A 104 -13.49 13.29 -0.50
CA LEU A 104 -14.00 14.53 0.12
C LEU A 104 -12.90 15.32 0.84
N ILE A 105 -11.99 14.64 1.53
CA ILE A 105 -10.84 15.29 2.19
C ILE A 105 -9.87 15.91 1.19
N ARG A 106 -9.77 15.34 -0.03
CA ARG A 106 -8.97 15.92 -1.11
C ARG A 106 -9.61 17.14 -1.77
N GLY A 107 -10.84 17.51 -1.37
CA GLY A 107 -11.57 18.65 -1.90
C GLY A 107 -12.27 18.38 -3.23
N GLU A 108 -12.52 17.11 -3.56
CA GLU A 108 -13.29 16.74 -4.75
C GLU A 108 -14.79 17.07 -4.57
N ASP A 109 -15.52 17.21 -5.68
CA ASP A 109 -16.94 17.58 -5.67
C ASP A 109 -17.83 16.48 -5.07
N LYS A 110 -18.62 16.83 -4.06
CA LYS A 110 -19.46 15.89 -3.32
C LYS A 110 -20.48 15.18 -4.23
N SER A 111 -21.11 15.91 -5.15
CA SER A 111 -22.16 15.32 -5.99
C SER A 111 -21.60 14.25 -6.93
N THR A 112 -20.40 14.49 -7.45
CA THR A 112 -19.66 13.57 -8.31
C THR A 112 -19.22 12.32 -7.53
N ILE A 113 -18.57 12.52 -6.38
CA ILE A 113 -18.09 11.43 -5.52
C ILE A 113 -19.22 10.54 -5.01
N THR A 114 -20.36 11.11 -4.62
CA THR A 114 -21.51 10.33 -4.14
C THR A 114 -22.03 9.41 -5.25
N LYS A 115 -22.16 9.91 -6.49
CA LYS A 115 -22.58 9.11 -7.63
C LYS A 115 -21.57 8.00 -7.99
N ASP A 116 -20.28 8.31 -7.93
CA ASP A 116 -19.22 7.33 -8.16
C ASP A 116 -19.22 6.25 -7.07
N ALA A 117 -19.44 6.64 -5.81
CA ALA A 117 -19.56 5.71 -4.69
C ALA A 117 -20.78 4.79 -4.82
N GLU A 118 -21.94 5.31 -5.21
CA GLU A 118 -23.14 4.51 -5.51
C GLU A 118 -22.86 3.48 -6.62
N THR A 119 -22.23 3.91 -7.71
CA THR A 119 -21.83 3.02 -8.81
C THR A 119 -20.88 1.90 -8.34
N LEU A 120 -19.96 2.20 -7.41
CA LEU A 120 -19.08 1.20 -6.82
C LEU A 120 -19.85 0.24 -5.90
N LEU A 121 -20.77 0.75 -5.09
CA LEU A 121 -21.61 -0.04 -4.18
C LEU A 121 -22.50 -1.03 -4.96
N GLU A 122 -23.10 -0.62 -6.07
CA GLU A 122 -23.86 -1.51 -6.97
C GLU A 122 -22.99 -2.64 -7.50
N LYS A 123 -21.76 -2.33 -7.95
CA LYS A 123 -20.83 -3.33 -8.49
C LYS A 123 -20.42 -4.39 -7.48
N VAL A 124 -20.35 -4.04 -6.20
CA VAL A 124 -20.01 -4.97 -5.11
C VAL A 124 -21.25 -5.58 -4.43
N GLY A 125 -22.46 -5.26 -4.89
CA GLY A 125 -23.72 -5.81 -4.40
C GLY A 125 -24.11 -5.34 -3.00
N LEU A 126 -23.73 -4.11 -2.62
CA LEU A 126 -24.06 -3.51 -1.32
C LEU A 126 -25.26 -2.56 -1.36
N ILE A 127 -25.79 -2.26 -2.56
CA ILE A 127 -27.08 -1.60 -2.81
C ILE A 127 -27.77 -2.21 -4.02
#